data_AF-A0A1B0C286-F1
#
_entry.id   AF-A0A1B0C286-F1
#
_cell.length_a   1.000
_cell.length_b   1.000
_cell.length_c   1.000
_cell.angle_alpha   90.00
_cell.angle_beta   90.00
_cell.angle_gamma   90.00
#
_symmetry.space_group_name_H-M   'P 1'
#
loop_
_entity.id
_entity.type
_entity.pdbx_description
1 polymer ?
#
loop_
_entity_poly.entity_id
_entity_poly.type
_entity_poly.pdbx_seq_one_letter_code
_entity_poly.pdbx_strand_id
1 'polypeptide(L)'
;MCVNKIENSSHTTETEPNSGIPKMEKIGEIIHHMTTSYDVYKEWQVNCIIELIFLSTRTEFSRRGLALHLTEFILDYGRKLKAEDSKEALELPAHVKGQRPEAITSVFTSRFSQRIGEKLGFVTLFREEYKKFSFEGETLAKKIDPQHKYIIFAAKRL
;
A
#
# COMPACT_ATOMS: atom_id res chain seq x y z
N MET A 1 -10.94 -1.29 -6.91
CA MET A 1 -10.24 -1.45 -5.62
C MET A 1 -10.16 -2.94 -5.38
N CYS A 2 -8.97 -3.53 -5.47
CA CYS A 2 -8.79 -4.95 -5.14
C CYS A 2 -8.66 -5.04 -3.62
N VAL A 3 -9.65 -5.65 -2.97
CA VAL A 3 -9.59 -5.98 -1.55
C VAL A 3 -9.16 -7.43 -1.49
N ASN A 4 -7.85 -7.67 -1.34
CA ASN A 4 -7.34 -9.01 -1.10
C ASN A 4 -7.26 -9.23 0.41
N LYS A 5 -7.67 -10.43 0.84
CA LYS A 5 -7.52 -10.90 2.22
C LYS A 5 -6.04 -11.13 2.48
N ILE A 6 -5.40 -10.28 3.28
CA ILE A 6 -4.07 -10.55 3.83
C ILE A 6 -4.26 -10.77 5.33
N GLU A 7 -4.40 -12.03 5.74
CA GLU A 7 -4.22 -12.42 7.13
C GLU A 7 -2.72 -12.39 7.48
N ASN A 8 -2.43 -12.16 8.77
CA ASN A 8 -1.11 -12.06 9.39
C ASN A 8 -0.01 -12.83 8.62
N SER A 9 0.97 -12.10 8.04
CA SER A 9 2.00 -12.65 7.16
C SER A 9 2.95 -13.64 7.84
N SER A 10 2.87 -13.77 9.16
CA SER A 10 3.56 -14.82 9.91
C SER A 10 3.03 -16.23 9.62
N HIS A 11 1.90 -16.37 8.91
CA HIS A 11 1.31 -17.67 8.57
C HIS A 11 0.94 -17.87 7.09
N THR A 12 1.12 -16.90 6.20
CA THR A 12 0.79 -17.03 4.77
C THR A 12 2.05 -17.23 3.91
N THR A 13 2.35 -18.49 3.61
CA THR A 13 3.23 -18.90 2.49
C THR A 13 2.46 -18.85 1.17
N GLU A 14 1.81 -17.74 0.85
CA GLU A 14 1.27 -17.52 -0.49
C GLU A 14 2.32 -16.76 -1.29
N THR A 15 3.18 -17.52 -1.96
CA THR A 15 3.99 -16.99 -3.07
C THR A 15 3.05 -16.45 -4.14
N GLU A 16 3.10 -15.15 -4.39
CA GLU A 16 2.44 -14.55 -5.56
C GLU A 16 2.78 -15.38 -6.81
N PRO A 17 1.80 -15.63 -7.70
CA PRO A 17 2.03 -16.46 -8.88
C PRO A 17 3.19 -15.89 -9.70
N ASN A 18 4.19 -16.74 -9.97
CA ASN A 18 5.34 -16.38 -10.79
C ASN A 18 4.84 -15.85 -12.14
N SER A 19 5.04 -14.55 -12.37
CA SER A 19 4.60 -13.88 -13.60
C SER A 19 5.35 -14.34 -14.86
N GLY A 20 6.48 -15.05 -14.70
CA GLY A 20 7.42 -15.41 -15.75
C GLY A 20 8.16 -14.22 -16.35
N ILE A 21 7.91 -13.01 -15.85
CA ILE A 21 8.49 -11.76 -16.35
C ILE A 21 9.51 -11.28 -15.30
N PRO A 22 10.83 -11.39 -15.56
CA PRO A 22 11.88 -11.10 -14.57
C PRO A 22 11.79 -9.71 -13.94
N LYS A 23 11.34 -8.71 -14.72
CA LYS A 23 11.13 -7.35 -14.22
C LYS A 23 10.01 -7.27 -13.19
N MET A 24 8.93 -8.01 -13.39
CA MET A 24 7.80 -8.04 -12.47
C MET A 24 8.14 -8.83 -11.21
N GLU A 25 8.87 -9.94 -11.34
CA GLU A 25 9.42 -10.67 -10.19
C GLU A 25 10.29 -9.73 -9.33
N LYS A 26 11.17 -8.93 -9.96
CA LYS A 26 12.00 -7.99 -9.21
C LYS A 26 11.19 -6.92 -8.48
N ILE A 27 10.11 -6.43 -9.08
CA ILE A 27 9.20 -5.50 -8.40
C ILE A 27 8.53 -6.20 -7.21
N GLY A 28 8.05 -7.43 -7.38
CA GLY A 28 7.47 -8.24 -6.31
C GLY A 28 8.43 -8.43 -5.13
N GLU A 29 9.69 -8.79 -5.39
CA GLU A 29 10.73 -8.90 -4.36
C GLU A 29 10.91 -7.59 -3.56
N ILE A 30 10.90 -6.45 -4.26
CA ILE A 30 11.06 -5.13 -3.62
C ILE A 30 9.83 -4.81 -2.77
N ILE A 31 8.62 -5.02 -3.28
CA ILE A 31 7.39 -4.79 -2.52
C ILE A 31 7.35 -5.70 -1.30
N HIS A 32 7.66 -6.99 -1.46
CA HIS A 32 7.75 -7.95 -0.36
C HIS A 32 8.78 -7.52 0.69
N HIS A 33 9.96 -7.08 0.28
CA HIS A 33 10.96 -6.53 1.20
C HIS A 33 10.42 -5.32 1.97
N MET A 34 9.72 -4.40 1.31
CA MET A 34 9.15 -3.23 1.97
C MET A 34 8.06 -3.57 2.98
N THR A 35 7.18 -4.53 2.68
CA THR A 35 6.04 -4.90 3.54
C THR A 35 6.40 -5.85 4.67
N THR A 36 7.48 -6.62 4.53
CA THR A 36 7.96 -7.54 5.58
C THR A 36 9.01 -6.95 6.52
N SER A 37 9.64 -5.82 6.15
CA SER A 37 10.64 -5.15 7.00
C SER A 37 10.05 -4.47 8.24
N TYR A 38 8.72 -4.33 8.33
CA TYR A 38 8.03 -3.78 9.49
C TYR A 38 6.71 -4.52 9.72
N ASP A 39 6.58 -5.17 10.88
CA ASP A 39 5.35 -5.88 11.25
C ASP A 39 4.31 -4.90 11.82
N VAL A 40 3.46 -4.37 10.94
CA VAL A 40 2.41 -3.43 11.33
C VAL A 40 1.37 -4.04 12.27
N TYR A 41 1.06 -5.33 12.13
CA TYR A 41 0.06 -5.99 12.97
C TYR A 41 0.53 -6.06 14.41
N LYS A 42 1.78 -6.48 14.62
CA LYS A 42 2.40 -6.55 15.95
C LYS A 42 2.62 -5.17 16.56
N GLU A 43 3.29 -4.28 15.84
CA GLU A 43 3.71 -2.99 16.41
C GLU A 43 2.51 -2.06 16.66
N TRP A 44 1.45 -2.16 15.86
CA TRP A 44 0.24 -1.36 16.05
C TRP A 44 -0.88 -2.13 16.75
N GLN A 45 -0.69 -3.40 17.11
CA GLN A 45 -1.73 -4.22 17.75
C GLN A 45 -3.07 -4.14 17.00
N VAL A 46 -3.00 -4.18 15.66
CA VAL A 46 -4.17 -4.20 14.77
C VAL A 46 -4.34 -5.59 14.22
N ASN A 47 -5.58 -6.01 13.97
CA ASN A 47 -5.90 -7.33 13.45
C ASN A 47 -6.39 -7.30 11.99
N CYS A 48 -6.74 -6.12 11.49
CA CYS A 48 -7.21 -5.94 10.11
C CYS A 48 -6.75 -4.59 9.56
N ILE A 49 -6.31 -4.58 8.30
CA ILE A 49 -5.87 -3.39 7.58
C ILE A 49 -6.49 -3.35 6.18
N ILE A 50 -6.55 -2.16 5.59
CA ILE A 50 -6.74 -2.00 4.14
C ILE A 50 -5.37 -1.68 3.52
N GLU A 51 -5.00 -2.39 2.46
CA GLU A 51 -3.82 -2.05 1.67
C GLU A 51 -4.19 -1.22 0.42
N LEU A 52 -3.61 -0.03 0.30
CA LEU A 52 -3.68 0.79 -0.91
C LEU A 52 -2.51 0.40 -1.83
N ILE A 53 -2.78 -0.52 -2.76
CA ILE A 53 -1.76 -1.09 -3.66
C ILE A 53 -1.47 -0.20 -4.88
N PHE A 54 -2.50 0.33 -5.53
CA PHE A 54 -2.35 1.18 -6.72
C PHE A 54 -3.19 2.45 -6.63
N LEU A 55 -2.55 3.58 -6.92
CA LEU A 55 -3.18 4.89 -7.04
C LEU A 55 -2.70 5.54 -8.33
N SER A 56 -3.61 5.72 -9.28
CA SER A 56 -3.30 6.33 -10.56
C SER A 56 -4.41 7.27 -11.00
N THR A 57 -4.04 8.25 -11.82
CA THR A 57 -4.96 9.18 -12.47
C THR A 57 -4.52 9.31 -13.92
N ARG A 58 -5.46 9.38 -14.87
CA ARG A 58 -5.09 9.67 -16.26
C ARG A 58 -4.41 11.04 -16.35
N THR A 59 -3.42 11.15 -17.22
CA THR A 59 -2.59 12.35 -17.39
C THR A 59 -3.40 13.60 -17.74
N GLU A 60 -4.46 13.44 -18.55
CA GLU A 60 -5.41 14.50 -18.92
C GLU A 60 -6.14 15.13 -17.71
N PHE A 61 -6.24 14.38 -16.60
CA PHE A 61 -6.84 14.82 -15.35
C PHE A 61 -5.81 15.04 -14.22
N SER A 62 -4.51 15.04 -14.56
CA SER A 62 -3.44 15.31 -13.60
C SER A 62 -3.55 16.72 -13.02
N ARG A 63 -2.97 16.92 -11.83
CA ARG A 63 -2.96 18.22 -11.10
C ARG A 63 -4.33 18.78 -10.70
N ARG A 64 -5.40 18.00 -10.83
CA ARG A 64 -6.75 18.37 -10.35
C ARG A 64 -7.06 17.86 -8.94
N GLY A 65 -6.07 17.34 -8.23
CA GLY A 65 -6.23 16.79 -6.88
C GLY A 65 -6.95 15.43 -6.82
N LEU A 66 -7.21 14.75 -7.95
CA LEU A 66 -7.96 13.48 -7.96
C LEU A 66 -7.31 12.39 -7.11
N ALA A 67 -5.99 12.22 -7.18
CA ALA A 67 -5.29 11.23 -6.38
C ALA A 67 -5.47 11.49 -4.87
N LEU A 68 -5.46 12.76 -4.45
CA LEU A 68 -5.74 13.15 -3.07
C LEU A 68 -7.18 12.77 -2.67
N HIS A 69 -8.17 13.14 -3.48
CA HIS A 69 -9.58 12.84 -3.21
C HIS A 69 -9.84 11.33 -3.17
N LEU A 70 -9.19 10.54 -4.04
CA LEU A 70 -9.28 9.08 -4.00
C LEU A 70 -8.69 8.51 -2.70
N THR A 71 -7.58 9.08 -2.21
CA THR A 71 -7.02 8.66 -0.93
C THR A 71 -7.87 9.12 0.27
N GLU A 72 -8.50 10.29 0.21
CA GLU A 72 -9.48 10.72 1.22
C GLU A 72 -10.69 9.80 1.25
N PHE A 73 -11.18 9.42 0.06
CA PHE A 73 -12.28 8.47 -0.08
C PHE A 73 -11.95 7.11 0.56
N ILE A 74 -10.74 6.56 0.35
CA ILE A 74 -10.40 5.27 0.97
C ILE A 74 -10.32 5.36 2.49
N LEU A 75 -9.90 6.50 3.03
CA LEU A 75 -9.88 6.74 4.47
C LEU A 75 -11.29 6.82 5.04
N ASP A 76 -12.20 7.53 4.37
CA ASP A 76 -13.61 7.59 4.75
C ASP A 76 -14.28 6.21 4.67
N TYR A 77 -14.04 5.48 3.59
CA TYR A 77 -14.54 4.12 3.41
C TYR A 77 -14.01 3.17 4.49
N GLY A 78 -12.72 3.24 4.83
CA GLY A 78 -12.14 2.47 5.92
C GLY A 78 -12.79 2.75 7.28
N ARG A 79 -13.06 4.02 7.60
CA ARG A 79 -13.79 4.38 8.84
C ARG A 79 -15.21 3.82 8.87
N LYS A 80 -15.90 3.84 7.73
CA LYS A 80 -17.24 3.24 7.61
C LYS A 80 -17.17 1.73 7.82
N LEU A 81 -16.24 1.03 7.17
CA LEU A 81 -16.05 -0.41 7.38
C LEU A 81 -15.71 -0.79 8.83
N LYS A 82 -15.04 0.09 9.57
CA LYS A 82 -14.73 -0.12 10.99
C LYS A 82 -15.96 -0.05 11.90
N ALA A 83 -17.01 0.70 11.51
CA ALA A 83 -18.23 0.86 12.31
C ALA A 83 -19.13 -0.38 12.22
N GLU A 84 -19.62 -0.86 13.39
CA GLU A 84 -20.28 -2.16 13.58
C GLU A 84 -21.55 -2.38 12.74
N ASP A 85 -22.22 -1.32 12.31
CA ASP A 85 -23.49 -1.40 11.57
C ASP A 85 -23.52 -0.48 10.33
N SER A 86 -22.36 -0.11 9.79
CA SER A 86 -22.35 0.66 8.53
C SER A 86 -22.92 -0.18 7.40
N LYS A 87 -23.61 0.49 6.48
CA LYS A 87 -24.10 -0.14 5.25
C LYS A 87 -22.95 -0.83 4.51
N GLU A 88 -21.80 -0.17 4.43
CA GLU A 88 -20.59 -0.67 3.79
C GLU A 88 -20.09 -1.98 4.42
N ALA A 89 -20.10 -2.11 5.75
CA ALA A 89 -19.70 -3.32 6.45
C ALA A 89 -20.70 -4.47 6.24
N LEU A 90 -22.00 -4.18 6.20
CA LEU A 90 -23.06 -5.17 6.01
C LEU A 90 -23.11 -5.74 4.58
N GLU A 91 -22.75 -4.91 3.59
CA GLU A 91 -22.69 -5.25 2.17
C GLU A 91 -21.38 -5.94 1.75
N LEU A 92 -20.43 -6.12 2.68
CA LEU A 92 -19.19 -6.85 2.39
C LEU A 92 -19.49 -8.28 1.92
N PRO A 93 -18.74 -8.78 0.92
CA PRO A 93 -18.80 -10.18 0.52
C PRO A 93 -18.55 -11.15 1.68
N ALA A 94 -19.17 -12.32 1.65
CA ALA A 94 -19.13 -13.29 2.75
C ALA A 94 -17.71 -13.63 3.24
N HIS A 95 -16.71 -13.68 2.35
CA HIS A 95 -15.33 -14.03 2.69
C HIS A 95 -14.54 -12.92 3.44
N VAL A 96 -15.03 -11.68 3.44
CA VAL A 96 -14.47 -10.54 4.18
C VAL A 96 -15.47 -9.95 5.18
N LYS A 97 -16.66 -10.53 5.31
CA LYS A 97 -17.70 -10.04 6.21
C LYS A 97 -17.23 -10.15 7.66
N GLY A 98 -17.47 -9.08 8.44
CA GLY A 98 -17.01 -8.98 9.82
C GLY A 98 -15.56 -8.50 9.97
N GLN A 99 -14.78 -8.38 8.89
CA GLN A 99 -13.47 -7.74 8.96
C GLN A 99 -13.63 -6.23 9.14
N ARG A 100 -12.94 -5.68 10.14
CA ARG A 100 -13.02 -4.26 10.52
C ARG A 100 -11.63 -3.64 10.47
N PRO A 101 -11.30 -2.88 9.42
CA PRO A 101 -9.96 -2.34 9.27
C PRO A 101 -9.67 -1.29 10.35
N GLU A 102 -8.51 -1.39 10.97
CA GLU A 102 -8.06 -0.49 12.04
C GLU A 102 -6.96 0.46 11.55
N ALA A 103 -6.37 0.16 10.40
CA ALA A 103 -5.41 1.00 9.72
C ALA A 103 -5.49 0.84 8.20
N ILE A 104 -4.94 1.81 7.49
CA ILE A 104 -4.63 1.71 6.06
C ILE A 104 -3.12 1.72 5.90
N THR A 105 -2.60 0.84 5.07
CA THR A 105 -1.18 0.76 4.70
C THR A 105 -0.99 1.00 3.20
N SER A 106 0.21 1.41 2.81
CA SER A 106 0.60 1.51 1.40
C SER A 106 2.12 1.48 1.24
N VAL A 107 2.59 0.87 0.16
CA VAL A 107 3.95 1.08 -0.33
C VAL A 107 3.94 2.22 -1.36
N PHE A 108 4.34 3.41 -0.94
CA PHE A 108 4.42 4.57 -1.84
C PHE A 108 5.76 4.61 -2.58
N THR A 109 5.71 4.30 -3.87
CA THR A 109 6.87 4.21 -4.78
C THR A 109 7.23 5.52 -5.49
N SER A 110 6.39 6.56 -5.38
CA SER A 110 6.64 7.85 -6.03
C SER A 110 6.61 8.99 -5.04
N ARG A 111 7.38 10.05 -5.29
CA ARG A 111 7.33 11.28 -4.47
C ARG A 111 5.93 11.91 -4.49
N PHE A 112 5.17 11.73 -5.56
CA PHE A 112 3.81 12.26 -5.68
C PHE A 112 2.85 11.57 -4.70
N SER A 113 2.85 10.24 -4.66
CA SER A 113 2.00 9.48 -3.73
C SER A 113 2.46 9.63 -2.28
N GLN A 114 3.77 9.73 -2.03
CA GLN A 114 4.32 10.03 -0.70
C GLN A 114 3.81 11.36 -0.15
N ARG A 115 3.79 12.43 -0.97
CA ARG A 115 3.26 13.75 -0.56
C ARG A 115 1.77 13.71 -0.23
N ILE A 116 1.00 12.86 -0.92
CA ILE A 116 -0.42 12.65 -0.61
C ILE A 116 -0.55 11.96 0.75
N GLY A 117 0.22 10.88 0.98
CA GLY A 117 0.28 10.20 2.27
C GLY A 117 0.64 11.15 3.42
N GLU A 118 1.71 11.93 3.26
CA GLU A 118 2.13 12.96 4.21
C GLU A 118 1.00 13.95 4.52
N LYS A 119 0.36 14.50 3.48
CA LYS A 119 -0.74 15.46 3.62
C LYS A 119 -1.94 14.88 4.38
N LEU A 120 -2.22 13.60 4.18
CA LEU A 120 -3.32 12.90 4.83
C LEU A 120 -2.93 12.29 6.19
N GLY A 121 -1.70 12.50 6.66
CA GLY A 121 -1.22 12.02 7.95
C GLY A 121 -0.98 10.51 8.01
N PHE A 122 -0.52 9.93 6.91
CA PHE A 122 0.19 8.65 6.97
C PHE A 122 1.57 8.88 7.59
N VAL A 123 2.01 7.93 8.40
CA VAL A 123 3.36 7.89 8.96
C VAL A 123 4.20 6.87 8.23
N THR A 124 5.45 7.21 7.96
CA THR A 124 6.43 6.29 7.36
C THR A 124 6.87 5.27 8.41
N LEU A 125 6.61 3.99 8.15
CA LEU A 125 7.02 2.87 9.00
C LEU A 125 8.39 2.34 8.62
N PHE A 126 8.64 2.23 7.32
CA PHE A 126 9.90 1.77 6.76
C PHE A 126 10.23 2.52 5.47
N ARG A 127 11.52 2.72 5.21
CA ARG A 127 12.00 3.53 4.09
C ARG A 127 13.29 2.96 3.55
N GLU A 128 13.37 2.90 2.22
CA GLU A 128 14.59 2.53 1.51
C GLU A 128 14.92 3.47 0.36
N GLU A 129 16.20 3.50 -0.01
CA GLU A 129 16.68 4.22 -1.18
C GLU A 129 16.70 3.31 -2.41
N TYR A 130 16.25 3.84 -3.57
CA TYR A 130 16.28 3.07 -4.82
C TYR A 130 17.69 2.65 -5.26
N LYS A 131 18.75 3.25 -4.70
CA LYS A 131 20.14 2.84 -4.95
C LYS A 131 20.49 1.47 -4.35
N LYS A 132 19.71 0.98 -3.37
CA LYS A 132 19.93 -0.34 -2.76
C LYS A 132 19.33 -1.49 -3.58
N PHE A 133 18.48 -1.18 -4.56
CA PHE A 133 17.89 -2.18 -5.45
C PHE A 133 18.57 -2.15 -6.80
N SER A 134 18.91 -3.33 -7.33
CA SER A 134 19.55 -3.49 -8.64
C SER A 134 18.84 -4.54 -9.47
N PHE A 135 18.81 -4.35 -10.79
CA PHE A 135 18.27 -5.29 -11.77
C PHE A 135 19.12 -5.22 -13.04
N GLU A 136 19.57 -6.39 -13.53
CA GLU A 136 20.47 -6.52 -14.70
C GLU A 136 21.76 -5.71 -14.55
N GLY A 137 22.38 -5.75 -13.37
CA GLY A 137 23.65 -5.04 -13.09
C GLY A 137 23.54 -3.53 -12.88
N GLU A 138 22.35 -2.95 -13.00
CA GLU A 138 22.12 -1.51 -12.77
C GLU A 138 21.20 -1.25 -11.58
N THR A 139 21.51 -0.23 -10.79
CA THR A 139 20.65 0.21 -9.69
C THR A 139 19.35 0.82 -10.23
N LEU A 140 18.23 0.63 -9.55
CA LEU A 140 16.96 1.26 -9.93
C LEU A 140 17.01 2.79 -9.90
N ALA A 141 17.84 3.38 -9.04
CA ALA A 141 18.09 4.82 -9.02
C ALA A 141 18.63 5.40 -10.35
N LYS A 142 19.24 4.58 -11.22
CA LYS A 142 19.67 4.99 -12.56
C LYS A 142 18.53 4.98 -13.59
N LYS A 143 17.49 4.17 -13.35
CA LYS A 143 16.35 3.96 -14.28
C LYS A 143 15.14 4.83 -13.93
N ILE A 144 14.98 5.15 -12.65
CA ILE A 144 13.86 5.93 -12.12
C ILE A 144 14.23 7.42 -12.14
N ASP A 145 13.23 8.29 -12.37
CA ASP A 145 13.40 9.74 -12.24
C ASP A 145 14.03 10.10 -10.89
N PRO A 146 15.12 10.89 -10.85
CA PRO A 146 15.82 11.26 -9.61
C PRO A 146 14.94 11.90 -8.53
N GLN A 147 13.79 12.47 -8.90
CA GLN A 147 12.82 13.00 -7.94
C GLN A 147 12.21 11.91 -7.03
N HIS A 148 12.21 10.64 -7.47
CA HIS A 148 11.78 9.48 -6.72
C HIS A 148 12.98 8.79 -6.08
N LYS A 149 13.53 9.41 -5.03
CA LYS A 149 14.74 8.90 -4.35
C LYS A 149 14.48 7.69 -3.44
N TYR A 150 13.27 7.63 -2.87
CA TYR A 150 12.91 6.65 -1.86
C TYR A 150 11.64 5.90 -2.23
N ILE A 151 11.56 4.68 -1.76
CA ILE A 151 10.32 3.92 -1.59
C ILE A 151 10.01 3.88 -0.10
N ILE A 152 8.73 4.02 0.27
CA ILE A 152 8.32 3.97 1.68
C ILE A 152 7.17 3.01 1.88
N PHE A 153 7.20 2.27 2.98
CA PHE A 153 6.04 1.62 3.55
C PHE A 153 5.47 2.56 4.62
N ALA A 154 4.21 2.93 4.46
CA ALA A 154 3.54 3.91 5.31
C ALA A 154 2.18 3.39 5.76
N ALA A 155 1.72 3.88 6.91
CA ALA A 155 0.44 3.50 7.47
C ALA A 155 -0.27 4.67 8.15
N LYS A 156 -1.58 4.56 8.29
CA LYS A 156 -2.42 5.49 9.03
C LYS A 156 -3.50 4.71 9.79
N ARG A 157 -3.60 4.92 11.10
CA ARG A 157 -4.72 4.37 11.88
C ARG A 157 -6.05 5.02 11.48
N LEU A 158 -7.11 4.22 11.50
CA LEU A 158 -8.48 4.61 11.17
C LEU A 158 -9.28 5.05 12.39
#